data_AF-H9FA88-F1
#
_entry.id   AF-H9FA88-F1
#
_cell.length_a   1.000
_cell.length_b   1.000
_cell.length_c   1.000
_cell.angle_alpha   90.00
_cell.angle_beta   90.00
_cell.angle_gamma   90.00
#
_symmetry.space_group_name_H-M   'P 1'
#
loop_
_entity.id
_entity.type
_entity.pdbx_description
1 polymer ?
#
loop_
_entity_poly.entity_id
_entity_poly.type
_entity_poly.pdbx_seq_one_letter_code
_entity_poly.pdbx_strand_id
1 'polypeptide(L)'
;LTPIKAAWHPRYNLIVVGRYPDPNFKSCTPYEMRTIDVFDGNSGKMMCQLYDPESSGISSLNEFNPMGDTLASAMGYHILIWSQEEARTRK
;
A
#
# COMPACT_ATOMS: atom_id res chain seq x y z
N LEU A 1 -9.32 -13.25 -10.07
CA LEU A 1 -8.46 -12.11 -9.66
C LEU A 1 -8.81 -11.79 -8.22
N THR A 2 -7.83 -11.64 -7.33
CA THR A 2 -8.10 -11.18 -5.95
C THR A 2 -8.54 -9.72 -6.00
N PRO A 3 -9.69 -9.34 -5.41
CA PRO A 3 -10.12 -7.94 -5.40
C PRO A 3 -9.15 -7.08 -4.59
N ILE A 4 -8.88 -5.87 -5.08
CA ILE A 4 -8.19 -4.84 -4.28
C ILE A 4 -9.17 -4.34 -3.23
N LYS A 5 -8.75 -4.36 -1.96
CA LYS A 5 -9.55 -3.86 -0.84
C LYS A 5 -8.80 -2.75 -0.11
N ALA A 6 -9.49 -1.65 0.14
CA ALA A 6 -9.02 -0.63 1.06
C ALA A 6 -9.27 -1.09 2.51
N ALA A 7 -8.37 -0.74 3.42
CA ALA A 7 -8.48 -1.05 4.84
C ALA A 7 -8.13 0.16 5.72
N TRP A 8 -8.70 0.21 6.92
CA TRP A 8 -8.42 1.23 7.91
C TRP A 8 -7.19 0.89 8.74
N HIS A 9 -6.41 1.90 9.10
CA HIS A 9 -5.44 1.77 10.17
C HIS A 9 -6.17 1.60 11.52
N PRO A 10 -5.79 0.66 12.39
CA PRO A 10 -6.56 0.31 13.59
C PRO A 10 -6.56 1.38 14.68
N ARG A 11 -5.67 2.37 14.60
CA ARG A 11 -5.49 3.42 15.62
C ARG A 11 -5.56 4.86 15.13
N TYR A 12 -5.48 5.07 13.82
CA TYR A 12 -5.39 6.40 13.22
C TYR A 12 -6.38 6.47 12.07
N ASN A 13 -6.87 7.67 11.75
CA ASN A 13 -7.78 7.86 10.63
C ASN A 13 -7.02 7.84 9.30
N LEU A 14 -6.45 6.69 8.95
CA LEU A 14 -5.68 6.46 7.72
C LEU A 14 -6.26 5.27 6.95
N ILE A 15 -6.23 5.36 5.64
CA ILE A 15 -6.70 4.32 4.71
C ILE A 15 -5.51 3.79 3.92
N VAL A 16 -5.38 2.48 3.78
CA VAL A 16 -4.40 1.83 2.91
C VAL A 16 -5.08 1.10 1.76
N VAL A 17 -4.53 1.21 0.56
CA VAL A 17 -5.04 0.53 -0.64
C VAL A 17 -3.93 0.28 -1.66
N GLY A 18 -3.99 -0.84 -2.36
CA GLY A 18 -3.09 -1.12 -3.48
C GLY A 18 -3.48 -0.34 -4.74
N ARG A 19 -2.49 0.21 -5.44
CA ARG A 19 -2.70 0.92 -6.69
C ARG A 19 -2.69 -0.03 -7.89
N TYR A 20 -3.72 0.09 -8.73
CA TYR A 20 -3.75 -0.50 -10.06
C TYR A 20 -3.67 0.60 -11.12
N PRO A 21 -2.52 0.78 -11.80
CA PRO A 21 -2.38 1.77 -12.86
C PRO A 21 -3.07 1.26 -14.14
N ASP A 22 -4.31 1.68 -14.36
CA ASP A 22 -5.07 1.42 -15.59
C ASP A 22 -4.75 2.51 -16.63
N PRO A 23 -4.15 2.16 -17.79
CA PRO A 23 -3.87 3.12 -18.86
C PRO A 23 -5.10 3.85 -19.40
N ASN A 24 -6.31 3.30 -19.20
CA ASN A 24 -7.56 3.90 -19.64
C ASN A 24 -8.13 4.88 -18.60
N PHE A 25 -7.57 4.93 -17.39
CA PHE A 25 -8.02 5.84 -16.35
C PHE A 25 -7.48 7.25 -16.64
N LYS A 26 -8.39 8.24 -16.70
CA LYS A 26 -8.06 9.60 -17.20
C LYS A 26 -6.93 10.30 -16.45
N SER A 27 -6.73 9.98 -15.16
CA SER A 27 -5.65 10.56 -14.35
C SER A 27 -4.45 9.63 -14.19
N CYS A 28 -4.41 8.50 -14.92
CA CYS A 28 -3.26 7.63 -14.91
C CYS A 28 -2.09 8.33 -15.60
N THR A 29 -0.97 8.37 -14.90
CA THR A 29 0.29 8.88 -15.43
C THR A 29 1.04 7.75 -16.15
N PRO A 30 1.78 8.05 -17.24
CA PRO A 30 2.68 7.06 -17.83
C PRO A 30 3.67 6.53 -16.79
N TYR A 31 3.86 5.21 -16.76
CA TYR A 31 4.78 4.53 -15.84
C TYR A 31 4.43 4.66 -14.35
N GLU A 32 3.15 4.89 -14.05
CA GLU A 32 2.65 4.91 -12.69
C GLU A 32 2.96 3.61 -11.94
N MET A 33 3.58 3.74 -10.77
CA MET A 33 4.06 2.61 -9.98
C MET A 33 2.91 1.87 -9.30
N ARG A 34 3.09 0.56 -9.08
CA ARG A 34 2.16 -0.31 -8.34
C ARG A 34 2.46 -0.21 -6.84
N THR A 35 2.09 0.91 -6.26
CA THR A 35 2.35 1.22 -4.84
C THR A 35 1.24 0.73 -3.92
N ILE A 36 1.53 0.74 -2.62
CA ILE A 36 0.51 0.77 -1.58
C ILE A 36 0.37 2.23 -1.15
N ASP A 37 -0.80 2.80 -1.35
CA ASP A 37 -1.05 4.20 -1.05
C ASP A 37 -1.68 4.35 0.33
N VAL A 38 -1.22 5.35 1.08
CA VAL A 38 -1.78 5.75 2.37
C VAL A 38 -2.49 7.09 2.20
N PHE A 39 -3.76 7.15 2.58
CA PHE A 39 -4.59 8.36 2.55
C PHE A 39 -5.00 8.78 3.97
N ASP A 40 -5.11 10.09 4.19
CA ASP A 40 -5.78 10.65 5.36
C ASP A 40 -7.29 10.44 5.24
N GLY A 41 -7.90 9.83 6.24
CA GLY A 41 -9.32 9.46 6.24
C GLY A 41 -10.28 10.62 6.41
N ASN A 42 -9.81 11.80 6.84
CA ASN A 42 -10.66 12.99 6.96
C ASN A 42 -10.72 13.78 5.64
N SER A 43 -9.58 13.98 5.01
CA SER A 43 -9.42 14.84 3.83
C SER A 43 -9.36 14.09 2.51
N GLY A 44 -9.10 12.77 2.54
CA GLY A 44 -8.82 11.98 1.33
C GLY A 44 -7.47 12.32 0.69
N LYS A 45 -6.62 13.12 1.35
CA LYS A 45 -5.31 13.50 0.82
C LYS A 45 -4.35 12.31 0.90
N MET A 46 -3.61 12.08 -0.18
CA MET A 46 -2.51 11.11 -0.18
C MET A 46 -1.39 11.57 0.74
N MET A 47 -1.00 10.72 1.68
CA MET A 47 0.00 11.01 2.71
C MET A 47 1.35 10.45 2.33
N CYS A 48 1.40 9.19 1.91
CA CYS A 48 2.62 8.55 1.42
C CYS A 48 2.30 7.35 0.52
N GLN A 49 3.34 6.80 -0.10
CA GLN A 49 3.27 5.63 -0.96
C GLN A 49 4.40 4.68 -0.59
N LEU A 50 4.09 3.40 -0.42
CA LEU A 50 5.06 2.34 -0.18
C LEU A 50 5.34 1.59 -1.48
N TYR A 51 6.62 1.37 -1.75
CA TYR A 51 7.11 0.70 -2.94
C TYR A 51 8.39 -0.07 -2.60
N ASP A 52 8.47 -1.33 -3.05
CA ASP A 52 9.69 -2.12 -3.01
C ASP A 52 10.11 -2.47 -4.45
N PRO A 53 11.27 -2.00 -4.94
CA PRO A 53 11.76 -2.33 -6.27
C PRO A 53 11.90 -3.83 -6.54
N GLU A 54 12.17 -4.63 -5.51
CA GLU A 54 12.32 -6.09 -5.62
C GLU A 54 10.95 -6.79 -5.72
N SER A 55 9.87 -6.09 -5.37
CA SER A 55 8.50 -6.61 -5.38
C SER A 55 7.55 -5.64 -6.12
N SER A 56 7.51 -5.77 -7.46
CA SER A 56 6.78 -4.86 -8.37
C SER A 56 5.36 -5.32 -8.76
N GLY A 57 4.79 -6.29 -8.03
CA GLY A 57 3.43 -6.77 -8.23
C GLY A 57 2.36 -5.82 -7.68
N ILE A 58 1.09 -6.18 -7.84
CA ILE A 58 -0.04 -5.43 -7.29
C ILE A 58 -0.39 -5.99 -5.90
N SER A 59 -0.30 -5.15 -4.87
CA SER A 59 -0.68 -5.51 -3.50
C SER A 59 -2.20 -5.41 -3.31
N SER A 60 -2.91 -6.52 -3.48
CA SER A 60 -4.39 -6.52 -3.47
C SER A 60 -4.99 -6.42 -2.06
N LEU A 61 -4.28 -6.94 -1.05
CA LEU A 61 -4.68 -6.89 0.35
C LEU A 61 -3.57 -6.21 1.14
N ASN A 62 -3.93 -5.22 1.96
CA ASN A 62 -3.02 -4.47 2.80
C ASN A 62 -3.72 -4.25 4.14
N GLU A 63 -3.14 -4.76 5.22
CA GLU A 63 -3.76 -4.71 6.54
C GLU A 63 -2.71 -4.46 7.61
N PHE A 64 -2.96 -3.44 8.44
CA PHE A 64 -2.13 -3.19 9.59
C PHE A 64 -2.42 -4.22 10.68
N ASN A 65 -1.37 -4.64 11.39
CA ASN A 65 -1.56 -5.41 12.61
C ASN A 65 -2.36 -4.59 13.64
N PRO A 66 -3.00 -5.20 14.65
CA PRO A 66 -3.78 -4.46 15.65
C PRO A 66 -3.02 -3.34 16.38
N MET A 67 -1.69 -3.42 16.45
CA MET A 67 -0.84 -2.39 17.05
C MET A 67 -0.67 -1.17 16.13
N GLY A 68 -0.82 -1.32 14.81
CA GLY A 68 -0.66 -0.26 13.82
C GLY A 68 0.79 0.08 13.49
N ASP A 69 1.76 -0.72 13.92
CA ASP A 69 3.19 -0.47 13.67
C ASP A 69 3.75 -1.27 12.48
N THR A 70 2.99 -2.27 12.02
CA THR A 70 3.40 -3.20 10.97
C THR A 70 2.28 -3.37 9.96
N LEU A 71 2.60 -3.28 8.67
CA LEU A 71 1.67 -3.54 7.57
C LEU A 71 1.99 -4.89 6.94
N ALA A 72 0.99 -5.76 6.80
CA ALA A 72 1.08 -6.96 5.99
C ALA A 72 0.42 -6.73 4.63
N SER A 73 1.11 -7.08 3.55
CA SER A 73 0.62 -6.93 2.18
C SER A 73 0.71 -8.23 1.41
N ALA A 74 -0.37 -8.60 0.71
CA ALA A 74 -0.40 -9.75 -0.17
C ALA A 74 -0.29 -9.30 -1.64
N MET A 75 0.79 -9.74 -2.29
CA MET A 75 1.16 -9.38 -3.66
C MET A 75 1.39 -10.66 -4.48
N GLY A 76 0.38 -11.07 -5.25
CA GLY A 76 0.45 -12.33 -5.99
C GLY A 76 0.67 -13.52 -5.06
N TYR A 77 1.84 -14.16 -5.15
CA TYR A 77 2.25 -15.27 -4.29
C TYR A 77 3.13 -14.86 -3.11
N HIS A 78 3.44 -13.56 -2.98
CA HIS A 78 4.32 -13.03 -1.95
C HIS A 78 3.52 -12.36 -0.84
N ILE A 79 3.98 -12.55 0.39
CA ILE A 79 3.55 -11.76 1.54
C ILE A 79 4.71 -10.84 1.90
N LEU A 80 4.44 -9.55 2.00
CA LEU A 80 5.39 -8.51 2.37
C LEU A 80 5.02 -8.00 3.76
N ILE A 81 6.03 -7.78 4.61
CA ILE A 81 5.87 -7.21 5.93
C ILE A 81 6.63 -5.88 5.94
N TRP A 82 5.91 -4.79 6.15
CA TRP A 82 6.51 -3.45 6.23
C TRP A 82 6.58 -3.04 7.69
N SER A 83 7.80 -2.84 8.19
CA SER A 83 8.06 -2.39 9.56
C SER A 83 9.11 -1.28 9.58
N GLN A 84 9.11 -0.49 10.64
CA GLN A 84 10.13 0.55 10.82
C GLN A 84 11.53 -0.05 11.03
N GLU A 85 11.63 -1.25 11.58
CA GLU A 85 12.91 -1.94 11.79
C GLU A 85 13.59 -2.28 10.46
N GLU A 86 12.83 -2.82 9.49
CA GLU A 86 13.37 -3.10 8.15
C GLU A 86 13.80 -1.85 7.39
N ALA A 87 13.07 -0.75 7.55
CA ALA A 87 13.46 0.53 6.93
C ALA A 87 14.77 1.09 7.52
N ARG A 88 15.15 0.70 8.75
CA ARG A 88 16.40 1.13 9.39
C ARG A 88 17.59 0.23 9.02
N THR A 89 17.37 -1.05 8.75
CA THR A 89 18.43 -2.01 8.40
C THR A 89 18.87 -1.93 6.94
N ARG A 90 18.03 -1.41 6.03
CA ARG A 90 18.38 -1.16 4.62
C ARG A 90 19.20 0.13 4.39
N LYS A 91 19.93 0.63 5.39
CA LYS A 91 20.80 1.82 5.30
C LYS A 91 22.27 1.46 5.08
#